data_AF-A0A1B0D264-F1
#
_entry.id   AF-A0A1B0D264-F1
#
_cell.length_a   1.000
_cell.length_b   1.000
_cell.length_c   1.000
_cell.angle_alpha   90.00
_cell.angle_beta   90.00
_cell.angle_gamma   90.00
#
_symmetry.space_group_name_H-M   'P 1'
#
loop_
_entity.id
_entity.type
_entity.pdbx_description
1 polymer ?
#
loop_
_entity_poly.entity_id
_entity_poly.type
_entity_poly.pdbx_seq_one_letter_code
_entity_poly.pdbx_strand_id
1 'polypeptide(L)'
;MFVEEISMFMMDLCLVQVSVDQHPDNQEDLGPNSVLVYRDGILMAAPLEALIQHMVPTCDYYPEQKFLFAFLLSGRLFLRPVDLLAKLCHLGDMEQKKLQLEGRGRDEGRLVCVVRNFVQLIAEWVETFPYDFRDEQMMVMVKQKCIACDPRLRRDVANLLQTLVGRLTKLERYEEFLERLGQQELSQTTDIQQQSTTPSEMCQLVQDVTDICPNPTILAYQLTHIELERLSYIGPEEFVQAFSKDNPPNLTATDGSSTSQSGHHHSDRVPGTPGGSSGSDAKKTRNLESYVQWFNRLSYLVATSIVRAIVTHTRN
;
A
#
# COMPACT_ATOMS: atom_id res chain seq x y z
N MET A 1 20.35 3.65 3.26
CA MET A 1 20.49 2.50 4.18
C MET A 1 19.20 1.69 4.23
N PHE A 2 18.10 2.15 4.84
CA PHE A 2 16.83 1.39 4.90
C PHE A 2 16.20 1.05 3.53
N VAL A 3 16.23 1.98 2.56
CA VAL A 3 15.69 1.73 1.20
C VAL A 3 16.56 0.76 0.40
N GLU A 4 17.88 0.75 0.64
CA GLU A 4 18.79 -0.20 0.00
C GLU A 4 18.69 -1.59 0.62
N GLU A 5 18.48 -1.70 1.94
CA GLU A 5 18.21 -2.98 2.60
C GLU A 5 16.87 -3.59 2.16
N ILE A 6 15.82 -2.77 1.97
CA ILE A 6 14.54 -3.22 1.42
C ILE A 6 14.68 -3.60 -0.06
N SER A 7 15.44 -2.84 -0.85
CA SER A 7 15.74 -3.19 -2.25
C SER A 7 16.54 -4.48 -2.35
N MET A 8 17.51 -4.70 -1.45
CA MET A 8 18.32 -5.91 -1.41
C MET A 8 17.48 -7.11 -0.96
N PHE A 9 16.59 -6.95 0.03
CA PHE A 9 15.65 -7.99 0.45
C PHE A 9 14.60 -8.32 -0.63
N MET A 10 14.10 -7.31 -1.35
CA MET A 10 13.21 -7.48 -2.51
C MET A 10 13.93 -8.16 -3.69
N MET A 11 15.20 -7.81 -3.94
CA MET A 11 16.01 -8.45 -4.97
C MET A 11 16.34 -9.90 -4.60
N ASP A 12 16.67 -10.18 -3.33
CA ASP A 12 16.94 -11.55 -2.86
C ASP A 12 15.68 -12.43 -2.93
N LEU A 13 14.50 -11.90 -2.56
CA LEU A 13 13.22 -12.60 -2.73
C LEU A 13 12.87 -12.85 -4.21
N CYS A 14 13.21 -11.91 -5.09
CA CYS A 14 12.96 -12.04 -6.54
C CYS A 14 13.95 -13.00 -7.21
N LEU A 15 15.21 -13.03 -6.76
CA LEU A 15 16.25 -13.94 -7.26
C LEU A 15 16.02 -15.39 -6.82
N VAL A 16 15.45 -15.62 -5.63
CA VAL A 16 15.06 -16.97 -5.19
C VAL A 16 13.99 -17.60 -6.10
N GLN A 17 13.19 -16.81 -6.82
CA GLN A 17 12.25 -17.35 -7.82
C GLN A 17 12.92 -17.86 -9.10
N VAL A 18 14.20 -17.52 -9.36
CA VAL A 18 14.90 -17.80 -10.63
C VAL A 18 15.90 -18.97 -10.54
N SER A 19 16.31 -19.41 -9.35
CA SER A 19 17.25 -20.53 -9.19
C SER A 19 16.66 -21.68 -8.38
N VAL A 20 15.83 -22.48 -9.06
CA VAL A 20 15.60 -23.88 -8.67
C VAL A 20 16.33 -24.73 -9.70
N ASP A 21 17.64 -24.89 -9.55
CA ASP A 21 18.42 -25.90 -10.27
C ASP A 21 19.33 -26.66 -9.30
N GLN A 22 19.38 -27.97 -9.54
CA GLN A 22 19.70 -29.06 -8.60
C GLN A 22 21.19 -29.20 -8.24
N HIS A 23 21.49 -29.52 -6.97
CA HIS A 23 22.42 -30.63 -6.61
C HIS A 23 22.28 -31.01 -5.11
N PRO A 24 22.46 -32.29 -4.70
CA PRO A 24 22.07 -32.80 -3.39
C PRO A 24 23.25 -32.97 -2.40
N ASP A 25 22.89 -33.42 -1.20
CA ASP A 25 23.70 -34.00 -0.11
C ASP A 25 24.00 -33.10 1.11
N ASN A 26 23.04 -33.04 2.04
CA ASN A 26 23.18 -33.74 3.33
C ASN A 26 21.86 -33.68 4.12
N GLN A 27 21.36 -34.87 4.46
CA GLN A 27 20.06 -35.13 5.06
C GLN A 27 20.21 -35.28 6.57
N GLU A 28 19.62 -34.35 7.34
CA GLU A 28 19.08 -34.66 8.66
C GLU A 28 17.55 -34.49 8.62
N ASP A 29 16.89 -35.53 9.11
CA ASP A 29 15.50 -35.90 8.93
C ASP A 29 14.56 -35.09 9.83
N LEU A 30 13.89 -34.06 9.28
CA LEU A 30 12.67 -33.44 9.82
C LEU A 30 11.77 -33.03 8.65
N GLY A 31 10.46 -33.30 8.76
CA GLY A 31 9.48 -33.37 7.67
C GLY A 31 9.49 -32.25 6.59
N PRO A 32 9.04 -32.55 5.36
CA PRO A 32 9.19 -31.66 4.22
C PRO A 32 8.28 -30.45 4.36
N ASN A 33 8.85 -29.24 4.28
CA ASN A 33 8.20 -27.92 4.08
C ASN A 33 8.05 -26.94 5.27
N SER A 34 8.76 -27.10 6.41
CA SER A 34 8.66 -26.11 7.53
C SER A 34 9.98 -25.49 8.00
N VAL A 35 11.05 -25.57 7.22
CA VAL A 35 12.37 -25.08 7.66
C VAL A 35 12.49 -23.57 7.44
N LEU A 36 12.56 -22.82 8.53
CA LEU A 36 13.01 -21.42 8.54
C LEU A 36 14.54 -21.40 8.39
N VAL A 37 15.06 -20.70 7.39
CA VAL A 37 16.49 -20.60 7.11
C VAL A 37 17.05 -19.34 7.75
N TYR A 38 17.96 -19.48 8.70
CA TYR A 38 18.62 -18.38 9.40
C TYR A 38 20.09 -18.24 8.99
N ARG A 39 20.58 -17.00 8.91
CA ARG A 39 22.00 -16.66 8.82
C ARG A 39 22.31 -15.54 9.82
N ASP A 40 23.28 -15.75 10.68
CA ASP A 40 23.71 -14.79 11.71
C ASP A 40 22.55 -14.28 12.60
N GLY A 41 21.58 -15.16 12.89
CA GLY A 41 20.38 -14.82 13.67
C GLY A 41 19.28 -14.11 12.88
N ILE A 42 19.47 -13.86 11.58
CA ILE A 42 18.50 -13.19 10.71
C ILE A 42 17.77 -14.24 9.87
N LEU A 43 16.44 -14.16 9.81
CA LEU A 43 15.62 -15.00 8.93
C LEU A 43 15.86 -14.62 7.47
N MET A 44 16.42 -15.53 6.68
CA MET A 44 16.77 -15.32 5.28
C MET A 44 15.69 -15.82 4.32
N ALA A 45 15.14 -17.02 4.56
CA ALA A 45 14.17 -17.63 3.66
C ALA A 45 13.32 -18.67 4.38
N ALA A 46 12.09 -18.86 3.91
CA ALA A 46 11.27 -20.01 4.26
C ALA A 46 10.13 -20.18 3.23
N PRO A 47 9.48 -21.35 3.19
CA PRO A 47 8.21 -21.50 2.48
C PRO A 47 7.17 -20.50 3.00
N LEU A 48 6.26 -20.04 2.12
CA LEU A 48 5.26 -19.03 2.46
C LEU A 48 4.47 -19.39 3.73
N GLU A 49 3.98 -20.63 3.83
CA GLU A 49 3.21 -21.08 5.00
C GLU A 49 4.04 -21.06 6.29
N ALA A 50 5.35 -21.30 6.22
CA ALA A 50 6.24 -21.20 7.38
C ALA A 50 6.46 -19.74 7.80
N LEU A 51 6.53 -18.80 6.85
CA LEU A 51 6.57 -17.35 7.14
C LEU A 51 5.27 -16.87 7.78
N ILE A 52 4.12 -17.33 7.29
CA ILE A 52 2.80 -17.00 7.86
C ILE A 52 2.69 -17.56 9.29
N GLN A 53 3.12 -18.81 9.51
CA GLN A 53 3.16 -19.39 10.85
C GLN A 53 4.12 -18.62 11.78
N HIS A 54 5.27 -18.19 11.28
CA HIS A 54 6.24 -17.39 12.03
C HIS A 54 5.70 -16.00 12.42
N MET A 55 4.71 -15.48 11.68
CA MET A 55 4.03 -14.22 12.00
C MET A 55 2.98 -14.36 13.12
N VAL A 56 2.55 -15.58 13.46
CA VAL A 56 1.53 -15.79 14.50
C VAL A 56 2.18 -15.70 15.89
N PRO A 57 1.81 -14.72 16.73
CA PRO A 57 2.38 -14.60 18.06
C PRO A 57 1.82 -15.68 18.99
N THR A 58 2.64 -16.09 19.95
CA THR A 58 2.25 -16.99 21.05
C THR A 58 2.43 -16.27 22.40
N CYS A 59 2.29 -16.98 23.52
CA CYS A 59 2.57 -16.39 24.84
C CYS A 59 4.03 -15.98 25.00
N ASP A 60 4.92 -16.79 24.44
CA ASP A 60 6.35 -16.80 24.74
C ASP A 60 7.16 -16.30 23.53
N TYR A 61 6.48 -15.94 22.44
CA TYR A 61 7.07 -15.47 21.21
C TYR A 61 6.23 -14.36 20.59
N TYR A 62 6.90 -13.29 20.17
CA TYR A 62 6.35 -12.23 19.34
C TYR A 62 7.28 -12.02 18.13
N PRO A 63 6.76 -11.90 16.89
CA PRO A 63 7.61 -11.73 15.72
C PRO A 63 8.42 -10.44 15.77
N GLU A 64 9.63 -10.48 15.22
CA GLU A 64 10.48 -9.29 15.17
C GLU A 64 9.84 -8.17 14.32
N GLN A 65 9.96 -6.93 14.79
CA GLN A 65 9.40 -5.76 14.10
C GLN A 65 9.90 -5.62 12.65
N LYS A 66 11.19 -5.92 12.41
CA LYS A 66 11.78 -5.88 11.05
C LYS A 66 11.15 -6.92 10.14
N PHE A 67 10.91 -8.13 10.66
CA PHE A 67 10.21 -9.18 9.93
C PHE A 67 8.76 -8.76 9.63
N LEU A 68 8.02 -8.26 10.63
CA LEU A 68 6.64 -7.80 10.43
C LEU A 68 6.56 -6.73 9.34
N PHE A 69 7.40 -5.70 9.42
CA PHE A 69 7.44 -4.65 8.41
C PHE A 69 7.76 -5.21 7.02
N ALA A 70 8.82 -6.00 6.89
CA ALA A 70 9.26 -6.52 5.60
C ALA A 70 8.22 -7.47 4.99
N PHE A 71 7.70 -8.42 5.78
CA PHE A 71 6.74 -9.43 5.31
C PHE A 71 5.38 -8.81 4.99
N LEU A 72 4.90 -7.86 5.79
CA LEU A 72 3.67 -7.12 5.46
C LEU A 72 3.88 -6.28 4.19
N LEU A 73 5.01 -5.59 4.05
CA LEU A 73 5.34 -4.76 2.88
C LEU A 73 5.40 -5.58 1.59
N SER A 74 6.32 -6.54 1.52
CA SER A 74 6.64 -7.31 0.31
C SER A 74 5.70 -8.50 0.09
N GLY A 75 5.02 -8.97 1.14
CA GLY A 75 4.03 -10.04 1.07
C GLY A 75 2.92 -9.76 0.05
N ARG A 76 2.58 -8.48 -0.16
CA ARG A 76 1.59 -8.04 -1.15
C ARG A 76 1.87 -8.48 -2.58
N LEU A 77 3.12 -8.83 -2.90
CA LEU A 77 3.51 -9.31 -4.22
C LEU A 77 3.01 -10.73 -4.51
N PHE A 78 2.72 -11.53 -3.47
CA PHE A 78 2.36 -12.94 -3.60
C PHE A 78 1.22 -13.40 -2.68
N LEU A 79 0.77 -12.55 -1.76
CA LEU A 79 -0.32 -12.82 -0.82
C LEU A 79 -1.13 -11.56 -0.57
N ARG A 80 -2.45 -11.62 -0.79
CA ARG A 80 -3.32 -10.46 -0.51
C ARG A 80 -3.43 -10.24 1.00
N PRO A 81 -3.47 -8.98 1.48
CA PRO A 81 -3.63 -8.66 2.90
C PRO A 81 -4.83 -9.36 3.55
N VAL A 82 -5.96 -9.42 2.84
CA VAL A 82 -7.18 -10.13 3.30
C VAL A 82 -6.95 -11.62 3.50
N ASP A 83 -6.25 -12.28 2.58
CA ASP A 83 -5.95 -13.72 2.67
C ASP A 83 -4.95 -14.00 3.80
N LEU A 84 -3.97 -13.10 3.99
CA LEU A 84 -3.04 -13.16 5.12
C LEU A 84 -3.79 -13.04 6.46
N LEU A 85 -4.66 -12.04 6.61
CA LEU A 85 -5.42 -11.86 7.84
C LEU A 85 -6.31 -13.07 8.14
N ALA A 86 -6.95 -13.65 7.12
CA ALA A 86 -7.75 -14.87 7.27
C ALA A 86 -6.90 -16.04 7.79
N LYS A 87 -5.72 -16.27 7.20
CA LYS A 87 -4.78 -17.30 7.66
C LYS A 87 -4.30 -17.06 9.09
N LEU A 88 -3.92 -15.82 9.43
CA LEU A 88 -3.48 -15.47 10.78
C LEU A 88 -4.60 -15.68 11.82
N CYS A 89 -5.84 -15.31 11.49
CA CYS A 89 -6.98 -15.55 12.36
C CYS A 89 -7.19 -17.04 12.61
N HIS A 90 -7.12 -17.86 11.55
CA HIS A 90 -7.27 -19.31 11.63
C HIS A 90 -6.18 -19.95 12.50
N LEU A 91 -4.91 -19.62 12.25
CA LEU A 91 -3.78 -20.15 13.02
C LEU A 91 -3.84 -19.69 14.49
N GLY A 92 -4.22 -18.43 14.74
CA GLY A 92 -4.44 -17.93 16.10
C GLY A 92 -5.56 -18.66 16.84
N ASP A 93 -6.66 -19.00 16.17
CA ASP A 93 -7.75 -19.80 16.75
C ASP A 93 -7.29 -21.24 17.07
N MET A 94 -6.43 -21.83 16.23
CA MET A 94 -5.85 -23.15 16.48
C MET A 94 -4.94 -23.14 17.71
N GLU A 95 -4.07 -22.13 17.84
CA GLU A 95 -3.22 -21.94 19.02
C GLU A 95 -4.07 -21.74 20.29
N GLN A 96 -5.14 -20.96 20.18
CA GLN A 96 -6.09 -20.76 21.28
C GLN A 96 -6.75 -22.09 21.71
N LYS A 97 -7.21 -22.91 20.75
CA LYS A 97 -7.83 -24.21 21.03
C LYS A 97 -6.86 -25.22 21.62
N LYS A 98 -5.60 -25.23 21.16
CA LYS A 98 -4.54 -26.09 21.69
C LYS A 98 -4.33 -25.84 23.18
N LEU A 99 -4.19 -24.58 23.59
CA LEU A 99 -4.05 -24.19 25.00
C LEU A 99 -5.29 -24.54 25.84
N GLN A 100 -6.49 -24.49 25.27
CA GLN A 100 -7.71 -24.90 25.97
C GLN A 100 -7.81 -26.42 26.20
N LEU A 101 -7.21 -27.23 25.32
CA LEU A 101 -7.18 -28.69 25.42
C LEU A 101 -6.10 -29.20 26.39
N GLU A 102 -5.02 -28.43 26.58
CA GLU A 102 -3.83 -28.85 27.34
C GLU A 102 -3.94 -28.71 28.88
N GLY A 103 -4.86 -27.93 29.48
CA GLY A 103 -4.93 -27.89 30.96
C GLY A 103 -5.95 -26.98 31.66
N ARG A 104 -6.32 -27.38 32.90
CA ARG A 104 -7.21 -26.66 33.83
C ARG A 104 -6.42 -25.62 34.64
N GLY A 105 -6.85 -24.35 34.63
CA GLY A 105 -6.58 -23.34 35.67
C GLY A 105 -5.37 -22.42 35.49
N ARG A 106 -4.23 -22.90 34.93
CA ARG A 106 -3.06 -22.04 34.60
C ARG A 106 -3.11 -21.44 33.19
N ASP A 107 -4.00 -21.93 32.34
CA ASP A 107 -4.09 -21.53 30.93
C ASP A 107 -4.85 -20.23 30.68
N GLU A 108 -5.62 -19.71 31.66
CA GLU A 108 -6.36 -18.45 31.45
C GLU A 108 -5.41 -17.26 31.22
N GLY A 109 -4.29 -17.19 31.96
CA GLY A 109 -3.27 -16.15 31.77
C GLY A 109 -2.53 -16.27 30.43
N ARG A 110 -2.26 -17.51 29.98
CA ARG A 110 -1.63 -17.79 28.69
C ARG A 110 -2.58 -17.45 27.54
N LEU A 111 -3.83 -17.86 27.63
CA LEU A 111 -4.87 -17.53 26.66
C LEU A 111 -4.99 -16.01 26.46
N VAL A 112 -5.07 -15.27 27.56
CA VAL A 112 -5.11 -13.80 27.52
C VAL A 112 -3.83 -13.23 26.91
N CYS A 113 -2.67 -13.80 27.18
CA CYS A 113 -1.40 -13.38 26.57
C CYS A 113 -1.40 -13.56 25.04
N VAL A 114 -1.85 -14.72 24.52
CA VAL A 114 -1.96 -14.97 23.07
C VAL A 114 -2.92 -13.96 22.43
N VAL A 115 -4.11 -13.78 23.01
CA VAL A 115 -5.10 -12.84 22.46
C VAL A 115 -4.55 -11.41 22.48
N ARG A 116 -3.90 -11.00 23.56
CA ARG A 116 -3.25 -9.68 23.65
C ARG A 116 -2.19 -9.50 22.58
N ASN A 117 -1.32 -10.50 22.39
CA ASN A 117 -0.25 -10.41 21.39
C ASN A 117 -0.83 -10.42 19.97
N PHE A 118 -1.92 -11.13 19.71
CA PHE A 118 -2.63 -11.06 18.44
C PHE A 118 -3.25 -9.67 18.20
N VAL A 119 -3.89 -9.08 19.22
CA VAL A 119 -4.40 -7.69 19.13
C VAL A 119 -3.25 -6.71 18.87
N GLN A 120 -2.10 -6.90 19.52
CA GLN A 120 -0.89 -6.12 19.30
C GLN A 120 -0.40 -6.24 17.84
N LEU A 121 -0.39 -7.45 17.27
CA LEU A 121 -0.06 -7.67 15.85
C LEU A 121 -0.99 -6.88 14.91
N ILE A 122 -2.30 -6.93 15.15
CA ILE A 122 -3.26 -6.15 14.34
C ILE A 122 -3.05 -4.65 14.55
N ALA A 123 -2.72 -4.21 15.77
CA ALA A 123 -2.43 -2.81 16.05
C ALA A 123 -1.21 -2.30 15.29
N GLU A 124 -0.12 -3.08 15.29
CA GLU A 124 1.10 -2.76 14.52
C GLU A 124 0.83 -2.75 13.02
N TRP A 125 -0.01 -3.66 12.52
CA TRP A 125 -0.42 -3.65 11.12
C TRP A 125 -1.23 -2.40 10.77
N VAL A 126 -2.24 -2.05 11.56
CA VAL A 126 -3.04 -0.81 11.39
C VAL A 126 -2.15 0.44 11.45
N GLU A 127 -1.16 0.45 12.33
CA GLU A 127 -0.24 1.56 12.47
C GLU A 127 0.69 1.69 11.26
N THR A 128 1.21 0.58 10.76
CA THR A 128 2.22 0.55 9.69
C THR A 128 1.60 0.68 8.30
N PHE A 129 0.47 0.01 8.06
CA PHE A 129 -0.21 -0.06 6.76
C PHE A 129 -1.73 0.13 6.90
N PRO A 130 -2.18 1.33 7.31
CA PRO A 130 -3.61 1.59 7.53
C PRO A 130 -4.46 1.36 6.27
N TYR A 131 -3.87 1.42 5.06
CA TYR A 131 -4.62 1.39 3.81
C TYR A 131 -5.12 -0.01 3.46
N ASP A 132 -4.49 -1.07 3.97
CA ASP A 132 -4.97 -2.45 3.81
C ASP A 132 -6.39 -2.62 4.38
N PHE A 133 -6.74 -1.85 5.41
CA PHE A 133 -8.04 -1.89 6.08
C PHE A 133 -9.11 -1.02 5.39
N ARG A 134 -8.82 -0.49 4.19
CA ARG A 134 -9.88 0.02 3.31
C ARG A 134 -10.73 -1.09 2.72
N ASP A 135 -10.16 -2.28 2.62
CA ASP A 135 -10.88 -3.46 2.18
C ASP A 135 -11.99 -3.80 3.19
N GLU A 136 -13.23 -3.92 2.70
CA GLU A 136 -14.38 -4.19 3.55
C GLU A 136 -14.25 -5.54 4.28
N GLN A 137 -13.65 -6.55 3.65
CA GLN A 137 -13.45 -7.86 4.25
C GLN A 137 -12.39 -7.80 5.36
N MET A 138 -11.32 -7.02 5.18
CA MET A 138 -10.36 -6.74 6.25
C MET A 138 -11.07 -6.14 7.47
N MET A 139 -11.89 -5.12 7.26
CA MET A 139 -12.65 -4.48 8.35
C MET A 139 -13.66 -5.42 9.00
N VAL A 140 -14.33 -6.28 8.23
CA VAL A 140 -15.26 -7.29 8.77
C VAL A 140 -14.51 -8.30 9.64
N MET A 141 -13.38 -8.83 9.20
CA MET A 141 -12.58 -9.79 9.97
C MET A 141 -12.04 -9.18 11.26
N VAL A 142 -11.50 -7.96 11.20
CA VAL A 142 -11.05 -7.24 12.40
C VAL A 142 -12.22 -7.10 13.37
N LYS A 143 -13.38 -6.59 12.92
CA LYS A 143 -14.56 -6.43 13.76
C LYS A 143 -15.04 -7.75 14.37
N GLN A 144 -15.07 -8.84 13.61
CA GLN A 144 -15.44 -10.16 14.12
C GLN A 144 -14.48 -10.62 15.22
N LYS A 145 -13.17 -10.47 14.99
CA LYS A 145 -12.16 -10.81 16.01
C LYS A 145 -12.26 -9.92 17.25
N CYS A 146 -12.64 -8.65 17.08
CA CYS A 146 -12.90 -7.72 18.18
C CYS A 146 -14.09 -8.15 19.06
N ILE A 147 -15.17 -8.64 18.43
CA ILE A 147 -16.36 -9.15 19.15
C ILE A 147 -16.01 -10.41 19.95
N ALA A 148 -15.19 -11.28 19.38
CA ALA A 148 -14.70 -12.49 20.03
C ALA A 148 -13.57 -12.23 21.06
N CYS A 149 -13.07 -11.00 21.15
CA CYS A 149 -11.93 -10.65 21.98
C CYS A 149 -12.27 -10.68 23.48
N ASP A 150 -11.27 -10.98 24.31
CA ASP A 150 -11.42 -11.01 25.76
C ASP A 150 -12.01 -9.68 26.28
N PRO A 151 -13.03 -9.71 27.17
CA PRO A 151 -13.65 -8.51 27.72
C PRO A 151 -12.69 -7.48 28.33
N ARG A 152 -11.50 -7.91 28.78
CA ARG A 152 -10.43 -7.08 29.37
C ARG A 152 -9.74 -6.22 28.32
N LEU A 153 -9.65 -6.68 27.07
CA LEU A 153 -8.95 -6.00 25.96
C LEU A 153 -9.88 -5.09 25.13
N ARG A 154 -11.19 -5.08 25.42
CA ARG A 154 -12.18 -4.31 24.65
C ARG A 154 -11.86 -2.82 24.53
N ARG A 155 -11.25 -2.21 25.55
CA ARG A 155 -10.87 -0.78 25.49
C ARG A 155 -9.74 -0.55 24.48
N ASP A 156 -8.72 -1.39 24.52
CA ASP A 156 -7.56 -1.28 23.64
C ASP A 156 -7.97 -1.49 22.18
N VAL A 157 -8.83 -2.50 21.96
CA VAL A 157 -9.43 -2.79 20.66
C VAL A 157 -10.33 -1.65 20.17
N ALA A 158 -11.14 -1.05 21.05
CA ALA A 158 -11.97 0.10 20.69
C ALA A 158 -11.13 1.31 20.29
N ASN A 159 -10.05 1.58 21.04
CA ASN A 159 -9.10 2.65 20.71
C ASN A 159 -8.44 2.40 19.36
N LEU A 160 -7.99 1.17 19.10
CA LEU A 160 -7.42 0.76 17.82
C LEU A 160 -8.36 1.04 16.65
N LEU A 161 -9.63 0.61 16.77
CA LEU A 161 -10.64 0.85 15.74
C LEU A 161 -10.93 2.34 15.54
N GLN A 162 -10.97 3.13 16.62
CA GLN A 162 -11.14 4.58 16.52
C GLN A 162 -9.96 5.25 15.81
N THR A 163 -8.73 4.87 16.16
CA THR A 163 -7.52 5.35 15.48
C THR A 163 -7.53 5.00 14.01
N LEU A 164 -7.92 3.76 13.67
CA LEU A 164 -8.03 3.32 12.28
C LEU A 164 -9.05 4.15 11.51
N VAL A 165 -10.26 4.33 12.04
CA VAL A 165 -11.30 5.16 11.41
C VAL A 165 -10.79 6.59 11.20
N GLY A 166 -10.16 7.20 12.21
CA GLY A 166 -9.61 8.54 12.07
C GLY A 166 -8.56 8.66 10.96
N ARG A 167 -7.68 7.67 10.82
CA ARG A 167 -6.67 7.62 9.75
C ARG A 167 -7.32 7.44 8.37
N LEU A 168 -8.27 6.52 8.24
CA LEU A 168 -8.98 6.27 6.98
C LEU A 168 -9.80 7.49 6.54
N THR A 169 -10.50 8.16 7.46
CA THR A 169 -11.23 9.39 7.15
C THR A 169 -10.30 10.52 6.72
N LYS A 170 -9.13 10.67 7.35
CA LYS A 170 -8.13 11.68 6.95
C LYS A 170 -7.68 11.44 5.51
N LEU A 171 -7.45 10.17 5.15
CA LEU A 171 -7.05 9.76 3.82
C LEU A 171 -8.16 9.95 2.77
N GLU A 172 -9.40 9.56 3.08
CA GLU A 172 -10.55 9.78 2.19
C GLU A 172 -10.73 11.26 1.87
N ARG A 173 -10.64 12.14 2.88
CA ARG A 173 -10.70 13.60 2.67
C ARG A 173 -9.58 14.13 1.79
N TYR A 174 -8.38 13.56 1.92
CA TYR A 174 -7.24 13.95 1.09
C TYR A 174 -7.45 13.52 -0.37
N GLU A 175 -7.97 12.33 -0.61
CA GLU A 175 -8.30 11.85 -1.96
C GLU A 175 -9.41 12.68 -2.60
N GLU A 176 -10.48 13.00 -1.86
CA GLU A 176 -11.52 13.92 -2.34
C GLU A 176 -10.94 15.30 -2.72
N PHE A 177 -9.97 15.78 -1.93
CA PHE A 177 -9.27 17.01 -2.24
C PHE A 177 -8.45 16.91 -3.54
N LEU A 178 -7.74 15.80 -3.75
CA LEU A 178 -7.02 15.53 -5.01
C LEU A 178 -7.96 15.44 -6.21
N GLU A 179 -9.11 14.78 -6.06
CA GLU A 179 -10.13 14.69 -7.11
C GLU A 179 -10.69 16.07 -7.49
N ARG A 180 -10.97 16.93 -6.49
CA ARG A 180 -11.42 18.32 -6.73
C ARG A 180 -10.37 19.14 -7.45
N LEU A 181 -9.08 19.00 -7.09
CA LEU A 181 -7.99 19.67 -7.79
C LEU A 181 -7.91 19.23 -9.26
N GLY A 182 -7.99 17.93 -9.52
CA GLY A 182 -8.00 17.40 -10.89
C GLY A 182 -9.17 17.93 -11.72
N GLN A 183 -10.39 17.98 -11.14
CA GLN A 183 -11.58 18.53 -11.81
C GLN A 183 -11.45 20.03 -12.11
N GLN A 184 -10.85 20.80 -11.21
CA GLN A 184 -10.62 22.23 -11.40
C GLN A 184 -9.66 22.48 -12.57
N GLU A 185 -8.62 21.66 -12.72
CA GLU A 185 -7.68 21.72 -13.83
C GLU A 185 -8.34 21.37 -15.16
N LEU A 186 -9.12 20.29 -15.20
CA LEU A 186 -9.89 19.88 -16.38
C LEU A 186 -10.85 21.00 -16.82
N SER A 187 -11.57 21.61 -15.88
CA SER A 187 -12.52 22.70 -16.15
C SER A 187 -11.82 23.93 -16.76
N GLN A 188 -10.65 24.31 -16.21
CA GLN A 188 -9.83 25.39 -16.78
C GLN A 188 -9.34 25.07 -18.19
N THR A 189 -9.00 23.80 -18.49
CA THR A 189 -8.58 23.41 -19.85
C THR A 189 -9.73 23.38 -20.86
N THR A 190 -10.96 23.05 -20.45
CA THR A 190 -12.14 23.03 -21.33
C THR A 190 -12.63 24.43 -21.70
N ASP A 191 -12.54 25.41 -20.78
CA ASP A 191 -12.88 26.80 -21.09
C ASP A 191 -11.90 27.42 -22.10
N ILE A 192 -10.62 27.01 -22.06
CA ILE A 192 -9.59 27.43 -23.03
C ILE A 192 -9.80 26.82 -24.43
N GLN A 193 -10.46 25.66 -24.55
CA GLN A 193 -10.75 25.06 -25.87
C GLN A 193 -11.97 25.68 -26.56
N GLN A 194 -12.88 26.35 -25.83
CA GLN A 194 -14.10 26.95 -26.39
C GLN A 194 -13.96 28.45 -26.67
N GLN A 195 -13.01 29.14 -26.05
CA GLN A 195 -12.64 30.52 -26.41
C GLN A 195 -11.36 30.48 -27.24
N SER A 196 -11.35 31.18 -28.38
CA SER A 196 -10.23 31.30 -29.32
C SER A 196 -9.02 32.08 -28.75
N THR A 197 -8.68 31.86 -27.49
CA THR A 197 -7.53 32.45 -26.80
C THR A 197 -6.45 31.39 -26.72
N THR A 198 -5.31 31.70 -27.35
CA THR A 198 -4.17 30.78 -27.44
C THR A 198 -3.75 30.27 -26.06
N PRO A 199 -3.21 29.03 -25.93
CA PRO A 199 -2.69 28.47 -24.66
C PRO A 199 -1.68 29.36 -23.90
N SER A 200 -1.18 30.42 -24.55
CA SER A 200 -0.30 31.44 -23.98
C SER A 200 -0.93 32.35 -22.92
N GLU A 201 -2.22 32.65 -22.97
CA GLU A 201 -2.79 33.77 -22.16
C GLU A 201 -2.99 33.43 -20.68
N MET A 202 -3.23 32.16 -20.33
CA MET A 202 -3.37 31.76 -18.92
C MET A 202 -2.01 31.39 -18.28
N CYS A 203 -1.07 30.88 -19.08
CA CYS A 203 0.33 30.70 -18.68
C CYS A 203 1.08 32.04 -18.49
N GLN A 204 0.44 33.16 -18.85
CA GLN A 204 0.91 34.53 -18.69
C GLN A 204 0.48 35.20 -17.38
N LEU A 205 -0.40 34.61 -16.57
CA LEU A 205 -0.81 35.20 -15.27
C LEU A 205 0.18 34.92 -14.13
N VAL A 206 1.03 33.92 -14.27
CA VAL A 206 2.18 33.66 -13.39
C VAL A 206 3.43 33.66 -14.28
N GLN A 207 4.04 34.84 -14.44
CA GLN A 207 5.15 35.05 -15.39
C GLN A 207 6.49 34.61 -14.80
N ASP A 208 6.66 34.81 -13.49
CA ASP A 208 7.83 34.42 -12.72
C ASP A 208 7.43 33.80 -11.37
N VAL A 209 8.24 32.86 -10.87
CA VAL A 209 8.09 32.28 -9.53
C VAL A 209 8.18 33.36 -8.43
N THR A 210 8.89 34.46 -8.72
CA THR A 210 8.98 35.63 -7.84
C THR A 210 7.68 36.42 -7.72
N ASP A 211 6.77 36.29 -8.70
CA ASP A 211 5.45 36.93 -8.65
C ASP A 211 4.52 36.22 -7.66
N ILE A 212 4.74 34.92 -7.43
CA ILE A 212 3.99 34.12 -6.45
C ILE A 212 4.43 34.49 -5.03
N CYS A 213 5.74 34.60 -4.83
CA CYS A 213 6.29 34.96 -3.54
C CYS A 213 7.65 35.66 -3.73
N PRO A 214 7.77 36.96 -3.41
CA PRO A 214 9.01 37.70 -3.59
C PRO A 214 10.09 37.31 -2.58
N ASN A 215 9.74 36.59 -1.50
CA ASN A 215 10.70 36.11 -0.51
C ASN A 215 10.99 34.61 -0.75
N PRO A 216 12.18 34.26 -1.26
CA PRO A 216 12.50 32.88 -1.62
C PRO A 216 12.52 31.94 -0.41
N THR A 217 12.88 32.45 0.77
CA THR A 217 12.87 31.68 2.01
C THR A 217 11.44 31.32 2.43
N ILE A 218 10.50 32.26 2.32
CA ILE A 218 9.09 32.01 2.63
C ILE A 218 8.52 31.01 1.63
N LEU A 219 8.80 31.17 0.34
CA LEU A 219 8.36 30.23 -0.69
C LEU A 219 8.88 28.81 -0.41
N ALA A 220 10.17 28.66 -0.07
CA ALA A 220 10.76 27.38 0.27
C ALA A 220 10.07 26.73 1.47
N TYR A 221 9.77 27.50 2.53
CA TYR A 221 9.02 26.98 3.67
C TYR A 221 7.62 26.52 3.28
N GLN A 222 6.88 27.29 2.48
CA GLN A 222 5.54 26.91 2.03
C GLN A 222 5.56 25.65 1.16
N LEU A 223 6.49 25.55 0.21
CA LEU A 223 6.65 24.36 -0.62
C LEU A 223 7.03 23.14 0.21
N THR A 224 7.91 23.31 1.22
CA THR A 224 8.28 22.23 2.15
C THR A 224 7.06 21.76 2.95
N HIS A 225 6.23 22.68 3.45
CA HIS A 225 5.00 22.31 4.16
C HIS A 225 4.04 21.52 3.28
N ILE A 226 3.84 21.96 2.02
CA ILE A 226 2.99 21.26 1.04
C ILE A 226 3.58 19.88 0.71
N GLU A 227 4.90 19.79 0.51
CA GLU A 227 5.58 18.53 0.22
C GLU A 227 5.44 17.54 1.37
N LEU A 228 5.72 17.96 2.61
CA LEU A 228 5.59 17.12 3.80
C LEU A 228 4.14 16.67 4.01
N GLU A 229 3.17 17.56 3.79
CA GLU A 229 1.76 17.19 3.84
C GLU A 229 1.45 16.08 2.82
N ARG A 230 1.83 16.26 1.55
CA ARG A 230 1.60 15.26 0.47
C ARG A 230 2.29 13.93 0.78
N LEU A 231 3.55 13.96 1.18
CA LEU A 231 4.33 12.77 1.54
C LEU A 231 3.69 12.01 2.72
N SER A 232 3.03 12.71 3.65
CA SER A 232 2.37 12.08 4.81
C SER A 232 1.16 11.19 4.44
N TYR A 233 0.66 11.30 3.21
CA TYR A 233 -0.42 10.46 2.68
C TYR A 233 0.08 9.39 1.71
N ILE A 234 1.39 9.21 1.54
CA ILE A 234 1.95 8.16 0.70
C ILE A 234 2.37 7.00 1.58
N GLY A 235 1.68 5.86 1.42
CA GLY A 235 2.03 4.63 2.11
C GLY A 235 3.27 3.97 1.47
N PRO A 236 4.15 3.30 2.25
CA PRO A 236 5.25 2.49 1.70
C PRO A 236 4.76 1.42 0.69
N GLU A 237 3.55 0.91 0.89
CA GLU A 237 2.87 -0.04 -0.01
C GLU A 237 2.62 0.53 -1.41
N GLU A 238 2.46 1.85 -1.57
CA GLU A 238 2.26 2.48 -2.88
C GLU A 238 3.49 2.34 -3.77
N PHE A 239 4.68 2.36 -3.18
CA PHE A 239 5.93 2.13 -3.91
C PHE A 239 5.99 0.71 -4.44
N VAL A 240 5.61 -0.30 -3.63
CA VAL A 240 5.56 -1.69 -4.08
C VAL A 240 4.55 -1.86 -5.21
N GLN A 241 3.35 -1.28 -5.05
CA GLN A 241 2.29 -1.34 -6.04
C GLN A 241 2.61 -0.61 -7.35
N ALA A 242 3.48 0.40 -7.33
CA ALA A 242 3.96 1.10 -8.52
C ALA A 242 4.83 0.19 -9.41
N PHE A 243 5.49 -0.82 -8.83
CA PHE A 243 6.31 -1.79 -9.58
C PHE A 243 5.56 -3.09 -9.91
N SER A 244 4.34 -3.29 -9.39
CA SER A 244 3.52 -4.46 -9.71
C SER A 244 2.97 -4.40 -11.14
N LYS A 245 2.95 -5.56 -11.82
CA LYS A 245 2.67 -5.73 -13.27
C LYS A 245 1.36 -5.14 -13.80
N ASP A 246 0.43 -4.74 -12.93
CA ASP A 246 -0.86 -4.15 -13.29
C ASP A 246 -0.85 -2.62 -13.45
N ASN A 247 0.31 -1.96 -13.35
CA ASN A 247 0.49 -0.56 -13.74
C ASN A 247 1.43 -0.48 -14.97
N PRO A 248 0.96 -0.79 -16.19
CA PRO A 248 1.69 -0.31 -17.36
C PRO A 248 1.72 1.23 -17.29
N PRO A 249 2.89 1.87 -17.46
CA PRO A 249 2.95 3.32 -17.55
C PRO A 249 2.04 3.74 -18.70
N ASN A 250 1.06 4.60 -18.39
CA ASN A 250 0.13 5.13 -19.38
C ASN A 250 0.91 6.09 -20.30
N LEU A 251 1.63 5.51 -21.25
CA LEU A 251 2.47 6.16 -22.26
C LEU A 251 2.05 5.69 -23.65
N THR A 252 0.75 5.69 -23.97
CA THR A 252 0.28 5.74 -25.36
C THR A 252 -1.11 6.37 -25.42
N ALA A 253 -1.16 7.70 -25.45
CA ALA A 253 -2.17 8.37 -26.25
C ALA A 253 -1.68 8.36 -27.69
N THR A 254 -2.32 7.57 -28.56
CA THR A 254 -2.49 7.77 -30.02
C THR A 254 -3.11 6.51 -30.64
N ASP A 255 -4.40 6.56 -30.92
CA ASP A 255 -4.94 6.53 -32.30
C ASP A 255 -6.40 6.06 -32.32
N GLY A 256 -7.23 6.86 -32.97
CA GLY A 256 -8.66 6.66 -33.03
C GLY A 256 -9.08 5.55 -34.00
N SER A 257 -10.19 4.90 -33.68
CA SER A 257 -11.18 4.54 -34.70
C SER A 257 -12.56 4.46 -34.08
N SER A 258 -13.43 5.37 -34.50
CA SER A 258 -14.87 5.33 -34.35
C SER A 258 -15.42 4.10 -35.09
N THR A 259 -16.30 3.30 -34.46
CA THR A 259 -17.38 2.54 -35.16
C THR A 259 -18.45 2.08 -34.14
N SER A 260 -19.59 2.76 -34.18
CA SER A 260 -20.98 2.25 -34.21
C SER A 260 -21.35 0.99 -33.40
N GLN A 261 -22.09 1.14 -32.31
CA GLN A 261 -22.93 0.07 -31.74
C GLN A 261 -24.34 0.09 -32.35
N SER A 262 -24.70 -1.03 -32.96
CA SER A 262 -26.05 -1.46 -33.31
C SER A 262 -26.07 -2.98 -33.29
N GLY A 263 -27.08 -3.59 -32.64
CA GLY A 263 -27.46 -4.99 -32.87
C GLY A 263 -27.59 -5.86 -31.63
N HIS A 264 -28.85 -6.14 -31.26
CA HIS A 264 -29.27 -7.33 -30.52
C HIS A 264 -28.86 -8.62 -31.24
N HIS A 265 -28.57 -9.71 -30.50
CA HIS A 265 -29.14 -11.05 -30.73
C HIS A 265 -28.84 -12.03 -29.58
N HIS A 266 -29.71 -13.04 -29.48
CA HIS A 266 -30.00 -13.92 -28.36
C HIS A 266 -29.37 -15.33 -28.57
N SER A 267 -29.07 -16.02 -27.46
CA SER A 267 -29.13 -17.49 -27.22
C SER A 267 -27.85 -18.37 -27.15
N ASP A 268 -27.74 -18.99 -25.96
CA ASP A 268 -27.47 -20.41 -25.63
C ASP A 268 -26.07 -20.98 -25.30
N ARG A 269 -26.03 -21.56 -24.07
CA ARG A 269 -25.26 -22.73 -23.55
C ARG A 269 -23.77 -22.53 -23.17
N VAL A 270 -23.14 -23.06 -22.09
CA VAL A 270 -23.30 -24.14 -21.07
C VAL A 270 -22.52 -23.71 -19.79
N PRO A 271 -22.90 -24.14 -18.56
CA PRO A 271 -22.21 -23.76 -17.31
C PRO A 271 -21.03 -24.69 -16.96
N GLY A 272 -19.89 -24.12 -16.55
CA GLY A 272 -18.83 -24.91 -15.92
C GLY A 272 -17.41 -24.39 -16.10
N THR A 273 -17.08 -23.21 -15.58
CA THR A 273 -15.73 -22.87 -15.09
C THR A 273 -15.87 -21.61 -14.22
N PRO A 274 -15.57 -21.61 -12.90
CA PRO A 274 -15.31 -20.36 -12.22
C PRO A 274 -13.90 -19.93 -12.64
N GLY A 275 -13.81 -19.26 -13.80
CA GLY A 275 -12.70 -18.35 -14.04
C GLY A 275 -12.74 -17.35 -12.90
N GLY A 276 -11.71 -17.37 -12.05
CA GLY A 276 -11.60 -16.50 -10.90
C GLY A 276 -11.79 -15.08 -11.37
N SER A 277 -12.95 -14.49 -11.03
CA SER A 277 -13.08 -13.05 -11.03
C SER A 277 -11.97 -12.56 -10.12
N SER A 278 -11.01 -11.86 -10.71
CA SER A 278 -10.12 -10.93 -10.04
C SER A 278 -10.99 -9.86 -9.39
N GLY A 279 -11.64 -10.26 -8.29
CA GLY A 279 -12.56 -9.49 -7.49
C GLY A 279 -11.83 -9.10 -6.21
N SER A 280 -11.16 -7.96 -6.27
CA SER A 280 -11.04 -7.02 -5.16
C SER A 280 -10.25 -5.81 -5.68
N ASP A 281 -10.96 -4.90 -6.37
CA ASP A 281 -10.50 -3.52 -6.53
C ASP A 281 -10.50 -2.85 -5.15
N ALA A 282 -9.56 -3.25 -4.29
CA ALA A 282 -9.12 -2.37 -3.22
C ALA A 282 -8.67 -1.09 -3.93
N LYS A 283 -9.35 0.03 -3.64
CA LYS A 283 -9.02 1.34 -4.24
C LYS A 283 -7.52 1.56 -4.12
N LYS A 284 -6.80 1.37 -5.22
CA LYS A 284 -5.37 1.63 -5.32
C LYS A 284 -5.20 3.12 -5.04
N THR A 285 -4.51 3.47 -3.94
CA THR A 285 -4.30 4.89 -3.62
C THR A 285 -3.42 5.49 -4.70
N ARG A 286 -3.78 6.70 -5.17
CA ARG A 286 -3.08 7.41 -6.26
C ARG A 286 -2.27 8.59 -5.72
N ASN A 287 -1.92 8.54 -4.44
CA ASN A 287 -1.26 9.63 -3.74
C ASN A 287 0.17 9.80 -4.25
N LEU A 288 0.89 8.69 -4.45
CA LEU A 288 2.21 8.68 -5.09
C LEU A 288 2.16 9.27 -6.51
N GLU A 289 1.18 8.87 -7.32
CA GLU A 289 1.03 9.40 -8.69
C GLU A 289 0.77 10.91 -8.67
N SER A 290 -0.11 11.36 -7.79
CA SER A 290 -0.47 12.77 -7.62
C SER A 290 0.69 13.61 -7.08
N TYR A 291 1.53 13.04 -6.20
CA TYR A 291 2.77 13.68 -5.76
C TYR A 291 3.75 13.86 -6.92
N VAL A 292 3.99 12.81 -7.72
CA VAL A 292 4.89 12.86 -8.88
C VAL A 292 4.39 13.91 -9.90
N GLN A 293 3.09 13.96 -10.17
CA GLN A 293 2.52 14.96 -11.08
C GLN A 293 2.73 16.39 -10.57
N TRP A 294 2.53 16.64 -9.27
CA TRP A 294 2.79 17.94 -8.67
C TRP A 294 4.26 18.33 -8.69
N PHE A 295 5.16 17.40 -8.33
CA PHE A 295 6.60 17.61 -8.37
C PHE A 295 7.05 17.97 -9.79
N ASN A 296 6.54 17.26 -10.79
CA ASN A 296 6.83 17.53 -12.20
C ASN A 296 6.33 18.92 -12.60
N ARG A 297 5.12 19.33 -12.21
CA ARG A 297 4.60 20.67 -12.50
C ARG A 297 5.44 21.77 -11.89
N LEU A 298 5.85 21.62 -10.63
CA LEU A 298 6.74 22.57 -9.97
C LEU A 298 8.09 22.65 -10.70
N SER A 299 8.65 21.51 -11.10
CA SER A 299 9.90 21.44 -11.87
C SER A 299 9.76 22.15 -13.22
N TYR A 300 8.67 21.93 -13.95
CA TYR A 300 8.39 22.61 -15.22
C TYR A 300 8.20 24.11 -15.06
N LEU A 301 7.54 24.56 -13.98
CA LEU A 301 7.37 25.98 -13.68
C LEU A 301 8.73 26.67 -13.48
N VAL A 302 9.62 26.06 -12.70
CA VAL A 302 10.98 26.56 -12.46
C VAL A 302 11.79 26.57 -13.75
N ALA A 303 11.81 25.45 -14.49
CA ALA A 303 12.52 25.36 -15.76
C ALA A 303 12.05 26.42 -16.77
N THR A 304 10.74 26.63 -16.87
CA THR A 304 10.14 27.65 -17.75
C THR A 304 10.56 29.06 -17.34
N SER A 305 10.57 29.36 -16.04
CA SER A 305 11.01 30.67 -15.52
C SER A 305 12.48 30.94 -15.86
N ILE A 306 13.35 29.94 -15.69
CA ILE A 306 14.78 30.04 -16.05
C ILE A 306 14.95 30.28 -17.56
N VAL A 307 14.28 29.50 -18.41
CA VAL A 307 14.40 29.63 -19.87
C VAL A 307 13.91 31.01 -20.33
N ARG A 308 12.80 31.51 -19.78
CA ARG A 308 12.30 32.86 -20.08
C ARG A 308 13.32 33.93 -19.70
N ALA A 309 13.91 33.85 -18.50
CA ALA A 309 14.92 34.81 -18.03
C ALA A 309 16.18 34.81 -18.91
N ILE A 310 16.62 33.64 -19.39
CA ILE A 310 17.76 33.54 -20.33
C ILE A 310 17.40 34.19 -21.66
N VAL A 311 16.22 33.87 -22.22
CA VAL A 311 15.78 34.41 -23.51
C VAL A 311 15.66 35.93 -23.46
N THR A 312 15.07 36.51 -22.41
CA THR A 312 14.98 37.97 -22.26
C THR A 312 16.34 38.62 -22.11
N HIS A 313 17.30 37.97 -21.43
CA HIS A 313 18.66 38.50 -21.30
C HIS A 313 19.45 38.46 -22.61
N THR A 314 19.27 37.43 -23.45
CA THR A 314 19.94 37.34 -24.78
C THR A 314 19.36 38.27 -25.85
N ARG A 315 18.17 38.83 -25.63
CA ARG A 315 17.46 39.69 -26.59
C ARG A 315 17.73 41.19 -26.40
N ASN A 316 18.34 41.57 -25.26
CA ASN A 316 18.79 42.92 -24.93
C ASN A 316 20.30 43.04 -25.15
#